data_AF-A0A832SB92-F1
#
_entry.id   AF-A0A832SB92-F1
#
_cell.length_a   1.000
_cell.length_b   1.000
_cell.length_c   1.000
_cell.angle_alpha   90.00
_cell.angle_beta   90.00
_cell.angle_gamma   90.00
#
_symmetry.space_group_name_H-M   'P 1'
#
loop_
_entity.id
_entity.type
_entity.pdbx_description
1 polymer ?
#
loop_
_entity_poly.entity_id
_entity_poly.type
_entity_poly.pdbx_seq_one_letter_code
_entity_poly.pdbx_strand_id
1 'polypeptide(L)'
;MSSAGKLPSEVERTLVRKSGAWTNPAYGCPPEKRPIHEYIEKGVVNIDKPRGPTSHEVAAWVKAILGVKTAGHAGSLDPKVTGLLPTLLGKATKAVPALRLSGKE
;
A
#
# COMPACT_ATOMS: atom_id res chain seq x y z
N MET A 1 -20.38 15.34 17.96
CA MET A 1 -21.43 14.36 17.66
C MET A 1 -20.81 13.32 16.74
N SER A 2 -20.79 12.06 17.20
CA SER A 2 -20.16 10.92 16.52
C SER A 2 -20.68 10.79 15.09
N SER A 3 -19.82 10.89 14.08
CA SER A 3 -20.15 10.48 12.71
C SER A 3 -20.21 8.96 12.68
N ALA A 4 -21.30 8.39 13.21
CA ALA A 4 -21.55 6.96 13.18
C ALA A 4 -21.55 6.50 11.72
N GLY A 5 -20.54 5.68 11.36
CA GLY A 5 -20.46 5.01 10.05
C GLY A 5 -19.26 5.36 9.17
N LYS A 6 -18.49 6.42 9.46
CA LYS A 6 -17.30 6.76 8.64
C LYS A 6 -15.99 6.29 9.28
N LEU A 7 -15.11 5.67 8.50
CA LEU A 7 -13.75 5.33 8.93
C LEU A 7 -12.89 6.60 9.10
N PRO A 8 -11.86 6.59 9.98
CA PRO A 8 -10.93 7.72 10.12
C PRO A 8 -10.19 8.12 8.84
N SER A 9 -10.11 7.23 7.85
CA SER A 9 -9.57 7.49 6.52
C SER A 9 -10.50 8.30 5.64
N GLU A 10 -11.80 8.30 5.90
CA GLU A 10 -12.83 9.00 5.12
C GLU A 10 -13.12 10.42 5.63
N VAL A 11 -12.52 10.80 6.75
CA VAL A 11 -12.64 12.16 7.29
C VAL A 11 -11.81 13.09 6.40
N GLU A 12 -12.50 14.02 5.72
CA GLU A 12 -11.84 15.07 4.94
C GLU A 12 -10.93 15.93 5.82
N ARG A 13 -9.72 16.19 5.32
CA ARG A 13 -8.73 17.01 6.02
C ARG A 13 -8.37 18.22 5.16
N THR A 14 -8.48 19.40 5.73
CA THR A 14 -8.04 20.64 5.07
C THR A 14 -6.54 20.79 5.18
N LEU A 15 -5.84 20.87 4.05
CA LEU A 15 -4.42 21.17 4.02
C LEU A 15 -4.20 22.68 4.13
N VAL A 16 -3.54 23.12 5.21
CA VAL A 16 -3.22 24.54 5.42
C VAL A 16 -1.76 24.78 5.08
N ARG A 17 -1.49 25.71 4.17
CA ARG A 17 -0.14 26.06 3.74
C ARG A 17 0.36 27.29 4.50
N LYS A 18 1.35 27.11 5.38
CA LYS A 18 1.92 28.20 6.20
C LYS A 18 2.65 29.28 5.37
N SER A 19 3.31 28.87 4.28
CA SER A 19 4.05 29.78 3.40
C SER A 19 4.23 29.21 1.99
N GLY A 20 4.53 30.09 1.03
CA GLY A 20 4.95 29.69 -0.31
C GLY A 20 6.28 28.93 -0.28
N ALA A 21 6.28 27.70 -0.75
CA ALA A 21 7.47 26.87 -0.94
C ALA A 21 7.35 26.07 -2.25
N TRP A 22 8.47 25.91 -2.95
CA TRP A 22 8.54 25.20 -4.23
C TRP A 22 9.68 24.18 -4.17
N THR A 23 9.56 23.12 -4.97
CA THR A 23 10.63 22.12 -5.13
C THR A 23 11.27 22.28 -6.51
N ASN A 24 12.58 22.09 -6.61
CA ASN A 24 13.28 22.11 -7.89
C ASN A 24 13.02 20.78 -8.63
N PRO A 25 12.40 20.80 -9.82
CA PRO A 25 12.07 19.58 -10.57
C PRO A 25 13.28 18.74 -11.01
N ALA A 26 14.49 19.28 -10.93
CA ALA A 26 15.73 18.55 -11.23
C ALA A 26 16.04 17.44 -10.20
N TYR A 27 15.40 17.47 -9.02
CA TYR A 27 15.64 16.49 -7.96
C TYR A 27 14.44 15.56 -7.75
N GLY A 28 14.75 14.28 -7.52
CA GLY A 28 13.76 13.25 -7.28
C GLY A 28 13.00 12.84 -8.55
N CYS A 29 11.88 12.13 -8.36
CA CYS A 29 11.04 11.69 -9.46
C CYS A 29 9.57 11.60 -8.98
N PRO A 30 8.63 12.31 -9.64
CA PRO A 30 7.21 12.15 -9.37
C PRO A 30 6.77 10.69 -9.49
N PRO A 31 5.89 10.17 -8.61
CA PRO A 31 5.49 8.75 -8.60
C PRO A 31 5.09 8.18 -9.96
N GLU A 32 4.32 8.94 -10.72
CA GLU A 32 3.80 8.61 -12.05
C GLU A 32 4.85 8.62 -13.17
N LYS A 33 6.04 9.19 -12.92
CA LYS A 33 7.13 9.27 -13.90
C LYS A 33 8.33 8.37 -13.57
N ARG A 34 8.22 7.55 -12.51
CA ARG A 34 9.32 6.67 -12.09
C ARG A 34 9.64 5.66 -13.19
N PRO A 35 10.94 5.38 -13.45
CA PRO A 35 11.33 4.24 -14.25
C PRO A 35 10.72 2.95 -13.71
N ILE A 36 10.39 2.00 -14.58
CA ILE A 36 9.62 0.79 -14.21
C ILE A 36 10.24 0.01 -13.03
N HIS A 37 11.56 -0.11 -12.98
CA HIS A 37 12.25 -0.81 -11.90
C HIS A 37 12.03 -0.12 -10.54
N GLU A 38 12.09 1.21 -10.50
CA GLU A 38 11.88 1.97 -9.28
C GLU A 38 10.39 2.04 -8.90
N TYR A 39 9.52 2.07 -9.90
CA TYR A 39 8.07 2.00 -9.70
C TYR A 39 7.68 0.70 -8.98
N ILE A 40 8.20 -0.45 -9.46
CA ILE A 40 7.98 -1.76 -8.84
C ILE A 40 8.61 -1.81 -7.44
N GLU A 41 9.86 -1.36 -7.30
CA GLU A 41 10.59 -1.38 -6.01
C GLU A 41 9.93 -0.52 -4.91
N LYS A 42 9.10 0.46 -5.30
CA LYS A 42 8.35 1.34 -4.40
C LYS A 42 6.83 1.17 -4.57
N GLY A 43 6.40 0.04 -5.13
CA GLY A 43 5.02 -0.22 -5.53
C GLY A 43 4.19 -0.94 -4.47
N VAL A 44 2.87 -0.89 -4.67
CA VAL A 44 1.88 -1.67 -3.93
C VAL A 44 0.93 -2.29 -4.95
N VAL A 45 0.64 -3.58 -4.79
CA VAL A 45 -0.34 -4.30 -5.60
C VAL A 45 -1.57 -4.55 -4.76
N ASN A 46 -2.72 -4.06 -5.22
CA ASN A 46 -4.01 -4.33 -4.61
C ASN A 46 -4.54 -5.65 -5.17
N ILE A 47 -4.40 -6.72 -4.38
CA ILE A 47 -4.77 -8.08 -4.79
C ILE A 47 -6.14 -8.41 -4.22
N ASP A 48 -7.05 -8.89 -5.05
CA ASP A 48 -8.21 -9.61 -4.55
C ASP A 48 -7.78 -11.05 -4.20
N LYS A 49 -7.56 -11.30 -2.90
CA LYS A 49 -7.02 -12.58 -2.42
C LYS A 49 -8.03 -13.69 -2.73
N PRO A 50 -7.64 -14.76 -3.45
CA PRO A 50 -8.53 -15.88 -3.65
C PRO A 50 -8.72 -16.68 -2.36
N ARG A 51 -9.81 -17.45 -2.31
CA ARG A 51 -10.04 -18.44 -1.25
C ARG A 51 -9.08 -19.61 -1.44
N GLY A 52 -8.52 -20.12 -0.34
CA GLY A 52 -7.60 -21.25 -0.35
C GLY A 52 -6.26 -20.92 0.31
N PRO A 53 -5.42 -20.06 -0.29
CA PRO A 53 -4.09 -19.76 0.25
C PRO A 53 -4.16 -18.80 1.44
N THR A 54 -3.15 -18.87 2.31
CA THR A 54 -2.86 -17.85 3.31
C THR A 54 -2.43 -16.54 2.65
N SER A 55 -2.55 -15.43 3.37
CA SER A 55 -2.04 -14.13 2.89
C SER A 55 -0.53 -14.11 2.68
N HIS A 56 0.23 -14.90 3.45
CA HIS A 56 1.68 -15.03 3.32
C HIS A 56 2.06 -15.76 2.03
N GLU A 57 1.35 -16.84 1.67
CA GLU A 57 1.57 -17.55 0.40
C GLU A 57 1.32 -16.64 -0.80
N VAL A 58 0.24 -15.86 -0.78
CA VAL A 58 -0.07 -14.90 -1.85
C VAL A 58 1.05 -13.86 -2.00
N ALA A 59 1.53 -13.28 -0.91
CA ALA A 59 2.66 -12.34 -0.94
C ALA A 59 3.96 -13.01 -1.45
N ALA A 60 4.20 -14.28 -1.09
CA ALA A 60 5.35 -15.05 -1.58
C ALA A 60 5.27 -15.31 -3.10
N TRP A 61 4.08 -15.63 -3.62
CA TRP A 61 3.88 -15.80 -5.06
C TRP A 61 4.09 -14.49 -5.82
N VAL A 62 3.55 -13.36 -5.31
CA VAL A 62 3.76 -12.04 -5.91
C VAL A 62 5.25 -11.69 -5.95
N LYS A 63 5.98 -11.95 -4.85
CA LYS A 63 7.42 -11.78 -4.78
C LYS A 63 8.14 -12.56 -5.88
N ALA A 64 7.79 -13.83 -6.06
CA ALA A 64 8.40 -14.72 -7.04
C ALA A 64 8.08 -14.29 -8.48
N ILE A 65 6.81 -14.01 -8.78
CA ILE A 65 6.33 -13.60 -10.11
C ILE A 65 7.01 -12.29 -10.56
N LEU A 66 7.11 -11.32 -9.66
CA LEU A 66 7.70 -10.00 -9.97
C LEU A 66 9.22 -9.95 -9.81
N GLY A 67 9.85 -11.02 -9.32
CA GLY A 67 11.30 -11.08 -9.12
C GLY A 67 11.84 -10.07 -8.10
N VAL A 68 11.01 -9.61 -7.16
CA VAL A 68 11.41 -8.60 -6.16
C VAL A 68 12.08 -9.25 -4.95
N LYS A 69 12.97 -8.52 -4.27
CA LYS A 69 13.70 -9.05 -3.10
C LYS A 69 12.79 -9.27 -1.89
N THR A 70 11.81 -8.40 -1.71
CA THR A 70 10.89 -8.42 -0.55
C THR A 70 9.48 -8.09 -1.01
N ALA A 71 8.50 -8.78 -0.43
CA ALA A 71 7.09 -8.42 -0.51
C ALA A 71 6.44 -8.69 0.85
N GLY A 72 5.42 -7.91 1.22
CA GLY A 72 4.67 -8.09 2.46
C GLY A 72 3.28 -7.50 2.35
N HIS A 73 2.31 -8.08 3.06
CA HIS A 73 0.92 -7.65 3.00
C HIS A 73 0.52 -6.77 4.20
N ALA A 74 -0.46 -5.88 3.99
CA ALA A 74 -0.90 -4.89 4.98
C ALA A 74 -1.84 -5.45 6.07
N GLY A 75 -2.31 -6.69 5.94
CA GLY A 75 -3.14 -7.35 6.95
C GLY A 75 -3.37 -8.80 6.58
N SER A 76 -3.50 -9.69 7.56
CA SER A 76 -3.76 -11.10 7.30
C SER A 76 -5.25 -11.33 7.08
N LEU A 77 -5.59 -11.92 5.95
CA LEU A 77 -6.87 -12.60 5.71
C LEU A 77 -6.67 -14.10 5.90
N ASP A 78 -7.61 -14.75 6.59
CA ASP A 78 -7.62 -16.20 6.77
C ASP A 78 -7.71 -16.92 5.41
N PRO A 79 -7.25 -18.18 5.31
CA PRO A 79 -7.29 -18.95 4.06
C PRO A 79 -8.66 -18.95 3.36
N LYS A 80 -9.75 -19.03 4.15
CA LYS A 80 -11.12 -19.09 3.63
C LYS A 80 -11.70 -17.72 3.23
N VAL A 81 -11.04 -16.62 3.59
CA VAL A 81 -11.47 -15.25 3.34
C VAL A 81 -10.93 -14.77 1.98
N THR A 82 -11.75 -14.04 1.23
CA THR A 82 -11.39 -13.34 -0.01
C THR A 82 -11.38 -11.84 0.20
N GLY A 83 -10.91 -11.08 -0.77
CA GLY A 83 -10.99 -9.62 -0.77
C GLY A 83 -9.63 -8.92 -0.77
N LEU A 84 -9.68 -7.61 -0.56
CA LEU A 84 -8.53 -6.73 -0.76
C LEU A 84 -7.36 -7.05 0.19
N LEU A 85 -6.23 -7.43 -0.39
CA LEU A 85 -4.97 -7.69 0.27
C LEU A 85 -3.87 -6.78 -0.34
N PRO A 86 -3.68 -5.56 0.19
CA PRO A 86 -2.60 -4.68 -0.27
C PRO A 86 -1.24 -5.34 -0.01
N THR A 87 -0.51 -5.61 -1.07
CA THR A 87 0.80 -6.28 -1.06
C THR A 87 1.87 -5.31 -1.51
N LEU A 88 2.70 -4.86 -0.57
CA LEU A 88 3.76 -3.89 -0.79
C LEU A 88 5.04 -4.58 -1.25
N LEU A 89 5.75 -3.96 -2.18
CA LEU A 89 6.92 -4.52 -2.85
C LEU A 89 8.20 -3.78 -2.44
N GLY A 90 9.33 -4.48 -2.43
CA GLY A 90 10.66 -3.88 -2.24
C GLY A 90 10.72 -2.93 -1.04
N LYS A 91 11.13 -1.69 -1.30
CA LYS A 91 11.23 -0.60 -0.31
C LYS A 91 9.88 -0.16 0.25
N ALA A 92 8.77 -0.37 -0.47
CA ALA A 92 7.43 0.01 0.01
C ALA A 92 6.98 -0.82 1.22
N THR A 93 7.54 -2.01 1.43
CA THR A 93 7.24 -2.85 2.61
C THR A 93 7.41 -2.13 3.96
N LYS A 94 8.23 -1.08 4.02
CA LYS A 94 8.39 -0.21 5.19
C LYS A 94 7.10 0.51 5.61
N ALA A 95 6.13 0.66 4.70
CA ALA A 95 4.85 1.29 4.97
C ALA A 95 3.78 0.31 5.50
N VAL A 96 4.06 -0.99 5.57
CA VAL A 96 3.12 -2.00 6.11
C VAL A 96 2.55 -1.61 7.49
N PRO A 97 3.34 -1.14 8.47
CA PRO A 97 2.79 -0.76 9.77
C PRO A 97 1.71 0.32 9.70
N ALA A 98 1.83 1.26 8.77
CA ALA A 98 0.85 2.34 8.61
C ALA A 98 -0.50 1.82 8.10
N LEU A 99 -0.47 0.84 7.18
CA LEU A 99 -1.69 0.22 6.65
C LEU A 99 -2.28 -0.82 7.60
N ARG A 100 -1.46 -1.53 8.37
CA ARG A 100 -1.95 -2.55 9.31
C ARG A 100 -2.81 -1.97 10.43
N LEU A 101 -2.56 -0.71 10.78
CA LEU A 101 -3.28 0.04 11.80
C LEU A 101 -4.52 0.76 11.25
N SER A 102 -4.78 0.69 9.94
CA SER A 102 -5.94 1.37 9.36
C SER A 102 -7.25 0.65 9.67
N GLY A 103 -8.35 1.41 9.60
CA GLY A 103 -9.70 0.85 9.60
C GLY A 103 -9.90 -0.13 8.44
N LYS A 104 -10.81 -1.08 8.62
CA LYS A 104 -11.19 -2.12 7.66
C LYS A 104 -12.72 -2.17 7.60
N GLU A 105 -13.23 -2.58 6.45
CA GLU A 105 -14.66 -2.81 6.17
C GLU A 105 -14.86 -4.24 5.67
#